data_AF-A0A7C4PC61-F1
#
_entry.id   AF-A0A7C4PC61-F1
#
_cell.length_a   1.000
_cell.length_b   1.000
_cell.length_c   1.000
_cell.angle_alpha   90.00
_cell.angle_beta   90.00
_cell.angle_gamma   90.00
#
_symmetry.space_group_name_H-M   'P 1'
#
loop_
_entity.id
_entity.type
_entity.pdbx_description
1 polymer ?
#
loop_
_entity_poly.entity_id
_entity_poly.type
_entity_poly.pdbx_seq_one_letter_code
_entity_poly.pdbx_strand_id
1 'polypeptide(L)'
;MFQWLKSPVLWGILLILAGVLFLIQELSGIQLGSIFWGVMLILGGALFLIYYASHPVQWWAIIPGVALIGIGLSQLLGVLYQPLEDAVGGLLVLGSIGAGFFGLYWKDRRMWWAIIPAGVLFTLGMVSALENILPEPASNGFFFVGLGLTFALLAWLPTPAGKMTWAWIPALVLVVIGLFIIAAAEQMLVYVGPLLIILAGLFLIIRTLATRRSGS
;
A
#
# COMPACT_ATOMS: atom_id res chain seq x y z
N MET A 1 39.78 8.57 16.17
CA MET A 1 38.50 8.92 16.81
C MET A 1 38.29 10.42 16.67
N PHE A 2 37.24 10.86 15.97
CA PHE A 2 37.05 12.20 15.38
C PHE A 2 37.22 13.38 16.36
N GLN A 3 38.41 13.98 16.44
CA GLN A 3 38.64 15.21 17.23
C GLN A 3 37.97 16.45 16.60
N TRP A 4 37.76 16.45 15.28
CA TRP A 4 37.13 17.53 14.53
C TRP A 4 35.63 17.73 14.88
N LEU A 5 34.93 16.67 15.27
CA LEU A 5 33.51 16.75 15.67
C LEU A 5 33.29 17.48 17.00
N LYS A 6 34.34 17.72 17.79
CA LYS A 6 34.26 18.49 19.04
C LYS A 6 34.44 19.98 18.85
N SER A 7 34.78 20.45 17.65
CA SER A 7 35.04 21.86 17.38
C SER A 7 33.72 22.65 17.26
N PRO A 8 33.44 23.62 18.16
CA PRO A 8 32.25 24.47 18.04
C PRO A 8 32.24 25.29 16.74
N VAL A 9 33.41 25.61 16.20
CA VAL A 9 33.56 26.38 14.95
C VAL A 9 33.07 25.57 13.74
N LEU A 10 33.36 24.27 13.70
CA LEU A 10 32.88 23.38 12.64
C LEU A 10 31.35 23.33 12.62
N TRP A 11 30.72 23.19 13.79
CA TRP A 11 29.27 23.22 13.93
C TRP A 11 28.69 24.60 13.59
N GLY A 12 29.33 25.69 14.00
CA GLY A 12 28.92 27.05 13.64
C GLY A 12 28.92 27.28 12.13
N ILE A 13 29.98 26.86 11.43
CA ILE A 13 30.06 26.95 9.96
C ILE A 13 28.99 26.08 9.30
N LEU A 14 28.80 24.83 9.76
CA LEU A 14 27.75 23.94 9.25
C LEU A 14 26.35 24.54 9.42
N LEU A 15 26.08 25.15 10.58
CA LEU A 15 24.80 25.82 10.86
C LEU A 15 24.57 27.03 9.95
N ILE A 16 25.61 27.85 9.72
CA ILE A 16 25.53 28.98 8.79
C ILE A 16 25.25 28.49 7.36
N LEU A 17 26.00 27.48 6.89
CA LEU A 17 25.79 26.91 5.56
C LEU A 17 24.40 26.29 5.41
N ALA A 18 23.93 25.54 6.41
CA ALA A 18 22.58 25.00 6.43
C ALA A 18 21.53 26.12 6.39
N GLY A 19 21.68 27.15 7.22
CA GLY A 19 20.77 28.30 7.27
C GLY A 19 20.71 29.07 5.95
N VAL A 20 21.86 29.33 5.30
CA VAL A 20 21.91 29.95 3.97
C VAL A 20 21.21 29.08 2.93
N LEU A 21 21.42 27.76 2.97
CA LEU A 21 20.79 26.82 2.04
C LEU A 21 19.26 26.80 2.22
N PHE A 22 18.76 26.79 3.45
CA PHE A 22 17.34 26.92 3.74
C PHE A 22 16.77 28.26 3.30
N LEU A 23 17.50 29.37 3.50
CA LEU A 23 17.08 30.70 3.05
C LEU A 23 16.94 30.76 1.52
N ILE A 24 17.88 30.13 0.79
CA ILE A 24 17.80 30.04 -0.67
C ILE A 24 16.59 29.21 -1.10
N GLN A 25 16.29 28.10 -0.43
CA GLN A 25 15.11 27.28 -0.74
C GLN A 25 13.82 28.10 -0.58
N GLU A 26 13.68 28.83 0.52
CA GLU A 26 12.51 29.67 0.79
C GLU A 26 12.36 30.80 -0.23
N LEU A 27 13.47 31.45 -0.60
CA LEU A 27 13.44 32.56 -1.57
C LEU A 27 13.24 32.11 -3.02
N SER A 28 13.75 30.95 -3.40
CA SER A 28 13.68 30.43 -4.77
C SER A 28 12.46 29.54 -5.02
N GLY A 29 11.82 29.03 -3.97
CA GLY A 29 10.79 27.99 -4.06
C GLY A 29 11.33 26.61 -4.49
N ILE A 30 12.65 26.47 -4.73
CA ILE A 30 13.25 25.21 -5.19
C ILE A 30 13.65 24.37 -3.97
N GLN A 31 13.02 23.22 -3.80
CA GLN A 31 13.35 22.27 -2.74
C GLN A 31 14.61 21.46 -3.07
N LEU A 32 15.79 22.09 -3.00
CA LEU A 32 17.08 21.45 -3.31
C LEU A 32 17.33 20.16 -2.51
N GLY A 33 16.83 20.10 -1.27
CA GLY A 33 16.89 18.89 -0.44
C GLY A 33 16.11 17.74 -1.04
N SER A 34 14.87 17.98 -1.48
CA SER A 34 14.00 16.98 -2.11
C SER A 34 14.58 16.47 -3.43
N ILE A 35 15.19 17.36 -4.23
CA ILE A 35 15.90 16.96 -5.46
C ILE A 35 17.09 16.05 -5.13
N PHE A 36 17.96 16.49 -4.21
CA PHE A 36 19.15 15.74 -3.84
C PHE A 36 18.78 14.34 -3.31
N TRP A 37 17.86 14.27 -2.35
CA TRP A 37 17.42 12.99 -1.78
C TRP A 37 16.66 12.15 -2.81
N GLY A 38 15.79 12.75 -3.63
CA GLY A 38 15.07 12.06 -4.68
C GLY A 38 16.01 11.35 -5.67
N VAL A 39 17.03 12.05 -6.16
CA VAL A 39 18.05 11.49 -7.04
C VAL A 39 18.88 10.41 -6.34
N MET A 40 19.35 10.66 -5.11
CA MET A 40 20.14 9.69 -4.36
C MET A 40 19.37 8.40 -4.07
N LEU A 41 18.07 8.51 -3.76
CA LEU A 41 17.20 7.35 -3.52
C LEU A 41 16.96 6.55 -4.81
N ILE A 42 16.71 7.22 -5.94
CA ILE A 42 16.58 6.53 -7.24
C ILE A 42 17.89 5.80 -7.59
N LEU A 43 19.04 6.44 -7.40
CA LEU A 43 20.34 5.79 -7.63
C LEU A 43 20.56 4.60 -6.69
N GLY A 44 20.26 4.75 -5.40
CA GLY A 44 20.33 3.66 -4.42
C GLY A 44 19.41 2.50 -4.80
N GLY A 45 18.17 2.78 -5.19
CA GLY A 45 17.22 1.77 -5.65
C GLY A 45 17.67 1.08 -6.94
N ALA A 46 18.23 1.83 -7.89
CA ALA A 46 18.82 1.27 -9.10
C ALA A 46 19.98 0.31 -8.78
N LEU A 47 20.85 0.64 -7.83
CA LEU A 47 21.92 -0.25 -7.37
C LEU A 47 21.37 -1.57 -6.80
N PHE A 48 20.29 -1.52 -6.01
CA PHE A 48 19.62 -2.73 -5.52
C PHE A 48 19.01 -3.57 -6.66
N LEU A 49 18.39 -2.94 -7.66
CA LEU A 49 17.83 -3.65 -8.81
C LEU A 49 18.93 -4.26 -9.70
N ILE A 50 20.04 -3.56 -9.91
CA ILE A 50 21.23 -4.09 -10.59
C ILE A 50 21.78 -5.28 -9.80
N TYR A 51 21.90 -5.14 -8.48
CA TYR A 51 22.37 -6.22 -7.61
C TYR A 51 21.47 -7.46 -7.70
N TYR A 52 20.15 -7.29 -7.68
CA TYR A 52 19.18 -8.37 -7.90
C TYR A 52 19.32 -9.01 -9.28
N ALA A 53 19.51 -8.20 -10.33
CA ALA A 53 19.71 -8.71 -11.69
C ALA A 53 20.99 -9.56 -11.81
N SER A 54 22.06 -9.20 -11.09
CA SER A 54 23.29 -9.99 -11.00
C SER A 54 23.17 -11.22 -10.08
N HIS A 55 22.36 -11.15 -9.03
CA HIS A 55 22.20 -12.21 -8.02
C HIS A 55 20.71 -12.55 -7.81
N PRO A 56 20.05 -13.19 -8.79
CA PRO A 56 18.60 -13.42 -8.73
C PRO A 56 18.15 -14.33 -7.58
N VAL A 57 19.08 -15.09 -7.00
CA VAL A 57 18.87 -15.88 -5.78
C VAL A 57 18.55 -14.98 -4.58
N GLN A 58 19.08 -13.76 -4.57
CA GLN A 58 18.87 -12.76 -3.52
C GLN A 58 17.64 -11.89 -3.83
N TRP A 59 16.48 -12.56 -3.91
CA TRP A 59 15.20 -11.96 -4.27
C TRP A 59 14.79 -10.78 -3.38
N TRP A 60 15.27 -10.71 -2.15
CA TRP A 60 14.91 -9.63 -1.21
C TRP A 60 15.30 -8.26 -1.74
N ALA A 61 16.33 -8.16 -2.59
CA ALA A 61 16.87 -6.89 -3.10
C ALA A 61 15.92 -6.15 -4.05
N ILE A 62 14.95 -6.82 -4.67
CA ILE A 62 13.96 -6.14 -5.52
C ILE A 62 13.07 -5.19 -4.72
N ILE A 63 12.70 -5.57 -3.49
CA ILE A 63 11.78 -4.80 -2.64
C ILE A 63 12.37 -3.44 -2.25
N PRO A 64 13.55 -3.34 -1.61
CA PRO A 64 14.16 -2.04 -1.34
C PRO A 64 14.52 -1.30 -2.62
N GLY A 65 14.88 -2.02 -3.71
CA GLY A 65 15.18 -1.42 -5.00
C GLY A 65 14.02 -0.60 -5.56
N VAL A 66 12.84 -1.22 -5.70
CA VAL A 66 11.66 -0.51 -6.20
C VAL A 66 11.10 0.49 -5.18
N ALA A 67 11.20 0.20 -3.88
CA ALA A 67 10.75 1.11 -2.83
C ALA A 67 11.52 2.44 -2.85
N LEU A 68 12.85 2.38 -2.93
CA LEU A 68 13.71 3.56 -2.99
C LEU A 68 13.44 4.38 -4.26
N ILE A 69 13.19 3.71 -5.39
CA ILE A 69 12.78 4.39 -6.63
C ILE A 69 11.42 5.07 -6.44
N GLY A 70 10.42 4.40 -5.84
CA GLY A 70 9.11 4.99 -5.59
C GLY A 70 9.16 6.22 -4.68
N ILE A 71 9.94 6.15 -3.59
CA ILE A 71 10.16 7.30 -2.69
C ILE A 71 10.87 8.43 -3.42
N GLY A 72 11.92 8.12 -4.19
CA GLY A 72 12.65 9.13 -4.93
C GLY A 72 11.81 9.79 -6.04
N LEU A 73 10.95 9.02 -6.72
CA LEU A 73 9.99 9.55 -7.70
C LEU A 73 8.92 10.43 -7.04
N SER A 74 8.40 10.05 -5.86
CA SER A 74 7.46 10.89 -5.10
C SER A 74 8.10 12.24 -4.75
N GLN A 75 9.34 12.23 -4.25
CA GLN A 75 10.09 13.45 -3.93
C GLN A 75 10.27 14.36 -5.16
N LEU A 76 10.67 13.79 -6.30
CA LEU A 76 10.85 14.57 -7.53
C LEU A 76 9.51 15.08 -8.09
N LEU A 77 8.42 14.34 -7.89
CA LEU A 77 7.08 14.77 -8.27
C LEU A 77 6.65 15.99 -7.46
N GLY A 78 6.94 16.05 -6.16
CA GLY A 78 6.64 17.21 -5.30
C GLY A 78 7.36 18.48 -5.76
N VAL A 79 8.61 18.33 -6.21
CA VAL A 79 9.39 19.44 -6.80
C VAL A 79 8.76 19.93 -8.11
N LEU A 80 8.25 19.03 -8.94
CA LEU A 80 7.66 19.38 -10.24
C LEU A 80 6.24 19.94 -10.10
N TYR A 81 5.40 19.30 -9.29
CA TYR A 81 4.01 19.67 -9.09
C TYR A 81 3.46 19.10 -7.77
N GLN A 82 3.62 19.88 -6.69
CA GLN A 82 3.20 19.53 -5.33
C GLN A 82 1.77 18.99 -5.22
N PRO A 83 0.73 19.59 -5.86
CA PRO A 83 -0.64 19.07 -5.73
C PRO A 83 -0.83 17.64 -6.23
N LEU A 84 -0.04 17.19 -7.20
CA LEU A 84 -0.08 15.81 -7.67
C LEU A 84 0.68 14.88 -6.74
N GLU A 85 1.78 15.34 -6.13
CA GLU A 85 2.46 14.58 -5.08
C GLU A 85 1.56 14.38 -3.85
N ASP A 86 0.87 15.43 -3.42
CA ASP A 86 -0.12 15.34 -2.33
C ASP A 86 -1.24 14.34 -2.66
N ALA A 87 -1.59 14.19 -3.95
CA ALA A 87 -2.65 13.29 -4.40
C ALA A 87 -2.19 11.85 -4.66
N VAL A 88 -0.95 11.59 -5.11
CA VAL A 88 -0.51 10.24 -5.50
C VAL A 88 0.80 9.78 -4.88
N GLY A 89 1.43 10.59 -4.03
CA GLY A 89 2.72 10.28 -3.41
C GLY A 89 2.66 9.00 -2.57
N GLY A 90 1.62 8.84 -1.74
CA GLY A 90 1.36 7.60 -1.01
C GLY A 90 1.17 6.39 -1.92
N LEU A 91 0.47 6.55 -3.06
CA LEU A 91 0.31 5.50 -4.07
C LEU A 91 1.63 5.15 -4.75
N LEU A 92 2.48 6.14 -5.07
CA LEU A 92 3.79 5.90 -5.66
C LEU A 92 4.69 5.12 -4.71
N VAL A 93 4.73 5.52 -3.44
CA VAL A 93 5.56 4.86 -2.43
C VAL A 93 5.02 3.46 -2.14
N LEU A 94 3.78 3.32 -1.68
CA LEU A 94 3.22 2.03 -1.30
C LEU A 94 3.03 1.11 -2.51
N GLY A 95 2.59 1.65 -3.64
CA GLY A 95 2.45 0.93 -4.89
C GLY A 95 3.78 0.41 -5.44
N SER A 96 4.89 1.16 -5.26
CA SER A 96 6.22 0.66 -5.64
C SER A 96 6.63 -0.55 -4.79
N ILE A 97 6.43 -0.49 -3.47
CA ILE A 97 6.72 -1.62 -2.57
C ILE A 97 5.81 -2.81 -2.93
N GLY A 98 4.53 -2.55 -3.19
CA GLY A 98 3.56 -3.55 -3.64
C GLY A 98 3.97 -4.20 -4.96
N ALA A 99 4.50 -3.42 -5.91
CA ALA A 99 5.07 -3.91 -7.17
C ALA A 99 6.30 -4.81 -6.94
N GLY A 100 7.11 -4.52 -5.91
CA GLY A 100 8.22 -5.39 -5.50
C GLY A 100 7.75 -6.77 -5.08
N PHE A 101 6.77 -6.83 -4.16
CA PHE A 101 6.16 -8.10 -3.75
C PHE A 101 5.43 -8.82 -4.89
N PHE A 102 4.73 -8.09 -5.75
CA PHE A 102 4.10 -8.67 -6.92
C PHE A 102 5.15 -9.26 -7.89
N GLY A 103 6.29 -8.58 -8.05
CA GLY A 103 7.43 -9.06 -8.82
C GLY A 103 8.01 -10.38 -8.29
N LEU A 104 8.06 -10.58 -6.97
CA LEU A 104 8.43 -11.87 -6.37
C LEU A 104 7.49 -12.98 -6.84
N TYR A 105 6.17 -12.77 -6.70
CA TYR A 105 5.17 -13.76 -7.10
C TYR A 105 5.24 -14.06 -8.60
N TRP A 106 5.44 -13.03 -9.43
CA TRP A 106 5.59 -13.20 -10.88
C TRP A 106 6.80 -14.05 -11.24
N LYS A 107 7.93 -13.82 -10.54
CA LYS A 107 9.18 -14.55 -10.79
C LYS A 107 9.12 -15.99 -10.31
N ASP A 108 8.55 -16.23 -9.14
CA ASP A 108 8.42 -17.56 -8.54
C ASP A 108 7.04 -17.74 -7.90
N ARG A 109 6.20 -18.54 -8.55
CA ARG A 109 4.84 -18.85 -8.07
C ARG A 109 4.82 -19.59 -6.73
N ARG A 110 5.96 -20.15 -6.28
CA ARG A 110 6.11 -20.72 -4.92
C ARG A 110 6.04 -19.63 -3.84
N MET A 111 6.37 -18.39 -4.19
CA MET A 111 6.23 -17.21 -3.34
C MET A 111 4.81 -16.62 -3.41
N TRP A 112 3.79 -17.46 -3.41
CA TRP A 112 2.38 -17.06 -3.44
C TRP A 112 2.02 -16.11 -2.28
N TRP A 113 2.70 -16.26 -1.15
CA TRP A 113 2.50 -15.42 0.04
C TRP A 113 2.71 -13.93 -0.27
N ALA A 114 3.51 -13.59 -1.29
CA ALA A 114 3.83 -12.21 -1.67
C ALA A 114 2.64 -11.45 -2.29
N ILE A 115 1.60 -12.16 -2.76
CA ILE A 115 0.37 -11.52 -3.25
C ILE A 115 -0.33 -10.74 -2.13
N ILE A 116 -0.29 -11.26 -0.90
CA ILE A 116 -0.96 -10.63 0.25
C ILE A 116 -0.35 -9.25 0.55
N PRO A 117 0.96 -9.11 0.85
CA PRO A 117 1.55 -7.80 1.09
C PRO A 117 1.47 -6.91 -0.15
N ALA A 118 1.59 -7.46 -1.37
CA ALA A 118 1.40 -6.68 -2.60
C ALA A 118 0.01 -6.03 -2.65
N GLY A 119 -1.05 -6.83 -2.46
CA GLY A 119 -2.43 -6.34 -2.50
C GLY A 119 -2.76 -5.39 -1.35
N VAL A 120 -2.24 -5.63 -0.14
CA VAL A 120 -2.37 -4.70 1.01
C VAL A 120 -1.75 -3.34 0.66
N LEU A 121 -0.53 -3.33 0.13
CA LEU A 121 0.19 -2.09 -0.20
C LEU A 121 -0.44 -1.34 -1.37
N PHE A 122 -0.89 -2.05 -2.41
CA PHE A 122 -1.64 -1.42 -3.50
C PHE A 122 -2.96 -0.83 -3.00
N THR A 123 -3.66 -1.55 -2.11
CA THR A 123 -4.90 -1.05 -1.51
C THR A 123 -4.63 0.21 -0.69
N LEU A 124 -3.63 0.20 0.20
CA LEU A 124 -3.26 1.36 1.01
C LEU A 124 -2.81 2.54 0.14
N GLY A 125 -2.05 2.28 -0.92
CA GLY A 125 -1.67 3.31 -1.89
C GLY A 125 -2.88 3.93 -2.58
N MET A 126 -3.84 3.11 -3.01
CA MET A 126 -5.08 3.59 -3.63
C MET A 126 -5.94 4.38 -2.64
N VAL A 127 -6.06 3.89 -1.41
CA VAL A 127 -6.79 4.55 -0.32
C VAL A 127 -6.18 5.92 -0.02
N SER A 128 -4.85 6.00 0.09
CA SER A 128 -4.13 7.27 0.26
C SER A 128 -4.41 8.26 -0.88
N ALA A 129 -4.50 7.79 -2.12
CA ALA A 129 -4.81 8.66 -3.26
C ALA A 129 -6.28 9.14 -3.29
N LEU A 130 -7.18 8.41 -2.64
CA LEU A 130 -8.60 8.73 -2.56
C LEU A 130 -8.97 9.49 -1.28
N GLU A 131 -8.05 9.68 -0.35
CA GLU A 131 -8.31 10.25 0.99
C GLU A 131 -8.88 11.68 0.92
N ASN A 132 -8.46 12.46 -0.08
CA ASN A 132 -8.98 13.81 -0.31
C ASN A 132 -10.33 13.86 -1.05
N ILE A 133 -10.81 12.71 -1.56
CA ILE A 133 -12.02 12.61 -2.40
C ILE A 133 -13.15 11.94 -1.63
N LEU A 134 -12.83 10.92 -0.82
CA LEU A 134 -13.81 10.12 -0.10
C LEU A 134 -13.89 10.51 1.37
N PRO A 135 -15.10 10.52 1.98
CA PRO A 135 -15.23 10.61 3.43
C PRO A 135 -14.46 9.50 4.14
N GLU A 136 -13.91 9.81 5.33
CA GLU A 136 -13.08 8.87 6.11
C GLU A 136 -13.75 7.49 6.32
N PRO A 137 -15.05 7.38 6.65
CA PRO A 137 -15.68 6.07 6.80
C PRO A 137 -15.71 5.29 5.48
N ALA A 138 -15.95 5.94 4.35
CA ALA A 138 -15.93 5.30 3.04
C ALA A 138 -14.51 4.81 2.70
N SER A 139 -13.48 5.62 2.96
CA SER A 139 -12.07 5.28 2.78
C SER A 139 -11.68 3.98 3.52
N ASN A 140 -12.08 3.86 4.79
CA ASN A 140 -11.90 2.64 5.59
C ASN A 140 -12.61 1.43 4.98
N GLY A 141 -13.82 1.61 4.46
CA GLY A 141 -14.54 0.54 3.78
C GLY A 141 -13.85 0.09 2.48
N PHE A 142 -13.32 1.01 1.68
CA PHE A 142 -12.51 0.70 0.50
C PHE A 142 -11.25 -0.10 0.85
N PHE A 143 -10.61 0.21 1.97
CA PHE A 143 -9.48 -0.59 2.46
C PHE A 143 -9.89 -2.06 2.69
N PHE A 144 -10.98 -2.32 3.43
CA PHE A 144 -11.45 -3.70 3.65
C PHE A 144 -11.87 -4.42 2.37
N VAL A 145 -12.53 -3.72 1.43
CA VAL A 145 -12.87 -4.29 0.12
C VAL A 145 -11.60 -4.66 -0.65
N GLY A 146 -10.58 -3.79 -0.68
CA GLY A 146 -9.31 -4.08 -1.36
C GLY A 146 -8.55 -5.26 -0.77
N LEU A 147 -8.56 -5.43 0.56
CA LEU A 147 -8.06 -6.64 1.21
C LEU A 147 -8.86 -7.88 0.80
N GLY A 148 -10.18 -7.78 0.77
CA GLY A 148 -11.05 -8.87 0.33
C GLY A 148 -10.78 -9.29 -1.12
N LEU A 149 -10.56 -8.33 -2.02
CA LEU A 149 -10.13 -8.57 -3.40
C LEU A 149 -8.75 -9.22 -3.47
N THR A 150 -7.83 -8.85 -2.58
CA THR A 150 -6.50 -9.48 -2.48
C THR A 150 -6.62 -10.96 -2.13
N PHE A 151 -7.47 -11.33 -1.16
CA PHE A 151 -7.72 -12.73 -0.81
C PHE A 151 -8.51 -13.47 -1.90
N ALA A 152 -9.45 -12.82 -2.59
CA ALA A 152 -10.15 -13.41 -3.74
C ALA A 152 -9.17 -13.72 -4.87
N LEU A 153 -8.26 -12.80 -5.16
CA LEU A 153 -7.17 -12.99 -6.13
C LEU A 153 -6.27 -14.15 -5.70
N LEU A 154 -5.87 -14.23 -4.43
CA LEU A 154 -5.10 -15.35 -3.88
C LEU A 154 -5.82 -16.69 -4.03
N ALA A 155 -7.12 -16.73 -3.78
CA ALA A 155 -7.94 -17.93 -3.90
C ALA A 155 -8.07 -18.40 -5.36
N TRP A 156 -8.05 -17.46 -6.30
CA TRP A 156 -8.20 -17.72 -7.72
C TRP A 156 -6.87 -18.12 -8.40
N LEU A 157 -5.76 -17.52 -7.98
CA LEU A 157 -4.48 -17.72 -8.63
C LEU A 157 -3.97 -19.17 -8.48
N PRO A 158 -3.45 -19.78 -9.56
CA PRO A 158 -2.83 -21.09 -9.48
C PRO A 158 -1.51 -20.98 -8.72
N THR A 159 -1.36 -21.78 -7.67
CA THR A 159 -0.11 -21.91 -6.92
C THR A 159 0.42 -23.34 -7.02
N PRO A 160 1.75 -23.56 -6.89
CA PRO A 160 2.32 -24.90 -6.89
C PRO A 160 1.77 -25.82 -5.79
N ALA A 161 1.22 -25.24 -4.71
CA ALA A 161 0.56 -25.95 -3.61
C ALA A 161 -0.93 -26.27 -3.89
N GLY A 162 -1.44 -25.96 -5.09
CA GLY A 162 -2.85 -26.09 -5.45
C GLY A 162 -3.64 -24.79 -5.30
N LYS A 163 -4.98 -24.89 -5.35
CA LYS A 163 -5.87 -23.74 -5.16
C LYS A 163 -6.00 -23.40 -3.68
N MET A 164 -5.85 -22.12 -3.35
CA MET A 164 -5.94 -21.62 -1.97
C MET A 164 -7.39 -21.38 -1.56
N THR A 165 -8.21 -22.42 -1.55
CA THR A 165 -9.66 -22.31 -1.29
C THR A 165 -9.99 -21.72 0.08
N TRP A 166 -9.08 -21.85 1.05
CA TRP A 166 -9.20 -21.23 2.37
C TRP A 166 -9.35 -19.70 2.29
N ALA A 167 -8.80 -19.05 1.26
CA ALA A 167 -8.80 -17.59 1.11
C ALA A 167 -10.17 -17.02 0.68
N TRP A 168 -11.12 -17.85 0.24
CA TRP A 168 -12.48 -17.39 -0.05
C TRP A 168 -13.24 -16.91 1.18
N ILE A 169 -12.99 -17.53 2.34
CA ILE A 169 -13.64 -17.15 3.60
C ILE A 169 -13.22 -15.73 4.02
N PRO A 170 -11.93 -15.40 4.19
CA PRO A 170 -11.52 -14.04 4.51
C PRO A 170 -11.90 -13.05 3.39
N ALA A 171 -11.82 -13.44 2.11
CA ALA A 171 -12.26 -12.59 1.01
C ALA A 171 -13.72 -12.14 1.17
N LEU A 172 -14.62 -13.09 1.38
CA LEU A 172 -16.05 -12.81 1.55
C LEU A 172 -16.31 -11.94 2.79
N VAL A 173 -15.71 -12.31 3.93
CA VAL A 173 -15.89 -11.57 5.20
C VAL A 173 -15.42 -10.12 5.06
N LEU A 174 -14.24 -9.90 4.49
CA LEU A 174 -13.67 -8.57 4.32
C LEU A 174 -14.47 -7.71 3.34
N VAL A 175 -14.93 -8.29 2.22
CA VAL A 175 -15.80 -7.57 1.27
C VAL A 175 -17.11 -7.18 1.94
N VAL A 176 -17.76 -8.11 2.66
CA VAL A 176 -19.03 -7.82 3.35
C VAL A 176 -18.86 -6.71 4.39
N ILE A 177 -17.80 -6.77 5.21
CA ILE A 177 -17.48 -5.73 6.20
C ILE A 177 -17.21 -4.39 5.51
N GLY A 178 -16.39 -4.37 4.46
CA GLY A 178 -16.07 -3.15 3.73
C GLY A 178 -17.30 -2.50 3.09
N LEU A 179 -18.16 -3.29 2.45
CA LEU A 179 -19.42 -2.80 1.89
C LEU A 179 -20.38 -2.29 2.97
N PHE A 180 -20.42 -2.95 4.14
CA PHE A 180 -21.22 -2.48 5.28
C PHE A 180 -20.71 -1.12 5.78
N ILE A 181 -19.40 -0.93 5.90
CA ILE A 181 -18.78 0.34 6.30
C ILE A 181 -19.08 1.45 5.27
N ILE A 182 -18.98 1.16 3.98
CA ILE A 182 -19.33 2.12 2.91
C ILE A 182 -20.82 2.50 3.00
N ALA A 183 -21.70 1.52 3.15
CA ALA A 183 -23.14 1.77 3.30
C ALA A 183 -23.45 2.57 4.58
N ALA A 184 -22.65 2.41 5.63
CA ALA A 184 -22.76 3.20 6.84
C ALA A 184 -22.37 4.67 6.64
N ALA A 185 -21.36 4.93 5.81
CA ALA A 185 -20.91 6.29 5.48
C ALA A 185 -22.01 7.12 4.78
N GLU A 186 -22.76 6.48 3.87
CA GLU A 186 -23.74 7.14 2.99
C GLU A 186 -25.16 7.21 3.56
N GLN A 187 -25.35 6.99 4.87
CA GLN A 187 -26.67 6.80 5.51
C GLN A 187 -27.52 5.66 4.90
N MET A 188 -26.95 4.82 4.03
CA MET A 188 -27.63 3.68 3.42
C MET A 188 -27.93 2.57 4.43
N LEU A 189 -27.37 2.63 5.64
CA LEU A 189 -27.71 1.74 6.76
C LEU A 189 -29.21 1.68 7.05
N VAL A 190 -29.96 2.76 6.78
CA VAL A 190 -31.42 2.80 6.90
C VAL A 190 -32.09 1.72 6.04
N TYR A 191 -31.47 1.35 4.91
CA TYR A 191 -31.97 0.32 3.99
C TYR A 191 -31.20 -1.00 4.11
N VAL A 192 -29.88 -0.95 4.24
CA VAL A 192 -29.00 -2.13 4.28
C VAL A 192 -29.15 -2.91 5.58
N GLY A 193 -29.30 -2.23 6.72
CA GLY A 193 -29.49 -2.88 8.02
C GLY A 193 -30.72 -3.79 8.04
N PRO A 194 -31.93 -3.29 7.72
CA PRO A 194 -33.13 -4.11 7.62
C PRO A 194 -33.01 -5.25 6.61
N LEU A 195 -32.40 -5.01 5.44
CA LEU A 195 -32.21 -6.04 4.42
C LEU A 195 -31.34 -7.20 4.92
N LEU A 196 -30.23 -6.91 5.62
CA LEU A 196 -29.37 -7.93 6.22
C LEU A 196 -30.10 -8.76 7.27
N ILE A 197 -30.94 -8.13 8.09
CA ILE A 197 -31.76 -8.82 9.09
C ILE A 197 -32.78 -9.75 8.39
N ILE A 198 -33.41 -9.29 7.31
CA ILE A 198 -34.34 -10.10 6.50
C ILE A 198 -33.63 -11.32 5.91
N LEU A 199 -32.46 -11.12 5.29
CA LEU A 199 -31.68 -12.21 4.68
C LEU A 199 -31.17 -13.21 5.73
N ALA A 200 -30.71 -12.73 6.88
CA ALA A 200 -30.31 -13.59 8.00
C ALA A 200 -31.49 -14.43 8.52
N GLY A 201 -32.66 -13.80 8.70
CA GLY A 201 -33.89 -14.50 9.07
C GLY A 201 -34.28 -15.56 8.06
N LEU A 202 -34.23 -15.23 6.76
CA LEU A 202 -34.53 -16.18 5.68
C LEU A 202 -33.55 -17.36 5.64
N PHE A 203 -32.26 -17.08 5.82
CA PHE A 203 -31.21 -18.11 5.88
C PHE A 203 -31.45 -19.09 7.04
N LEU A 204 -31.80 -18.58 8.22
CA LEU A 204 -32.11 -19.43 9.38
C LEU A 204 -33.30 -20.34 9.10
N ILE A 205 -34.37 -19.83 8.50
CA ILE A 205 -35.55 -20.62 8.12
C ILE A 205 -35.16 -21.73 7.15
N ILE A 206 -34.44 -21.40 6.07
CA ILE A 206 -34.01 -22.37 5.05
C ILE A 206 -33.14 -23.45 5.67
N ARG A 207 -32.19 -23.07 6.53
CA ARG A 207 -31.33 -24.01 7.25
C ARG A 207 -32.14 -24.94 8.14
N THR A 208 -33.12 -24.44 8.88
CA THR A 208 -33.97 -25.28 9.74
C THR A 208 -34.79 -26.27 8.91
N LEU A 209 -35.36 -25.83 7.78
CA LEU A 209 -36.13 -26.70 6.88
C LEU A 209 -35.25 -27.77 6.21
N ALA A 210 -34.02 -27.43 5.81
CA ALA A 210 -33.06 -28.37 5.23
C ALA A 210 -32.61 -29.43 6.24
N THR A 211 -32.37 -29.04 7.49
CA THR A 211 -31.94 -29.97 8.56
C THR A 211 -33.05 -30.95 8.95
N ARG A 212 -34.32 -30.53 8.89
CA ARG A 212 -35.48 -31.41 9.18
C ARG A 212 -35.68 -32.51 8.13
N ARG A 213 -35.31 -32.28 6.87
CA ARG A 213 -35.46 -33.26 5.77
C ARG A 213 -34.40 -34.36 5.77
N SER A 214 -33.29 -34.22 6.49
CA SER A 214 -32.25 -35.26 6.58
C SER A 214 -32.40 -36.19 7.80
N GLY A 215 -33.39 -35.92 8.67
CA GLY A 215 -33.67 -36.71 9.89
C GLY A 215 -34.97 -37.53 9.83
N SER A 216 -35.58 -37.67 8.65
CA SER A 216 -36.74 -38.52 8.34
C SER A 216 -36.38 -39.49 7.24
#